data_AF-A0A527ZC77-F1
#
_entry.id   AF-A0A527ZC77-F1
#
_cell.length_a   1.000
_cell.length_b   1.000
_cell.length_c   1.000
_cell.angle_alpha   90.00
_cell.angle_beta   90.00
_cell.angle_gamma   90.00
#
_symmetry.space_group_name_H-M   'P 1'
#
loop_
_entity.id
_entity.type
_entity.pdbx_description
1 polymer ?
#
loop_
_entity_poly.entity_id
_entity_poly.type
_entity_poly.pdbx_seq_one_letter_code
_entity_poly.pdbx_strand_id
1 'polypeptide(L)'
;GMMTNWKTISNSIQRLRKLDEMLAGEAQGLTKKERLNLDREREKLDKALGGIKDMGSTPDLMFVIDTNKEASAILEAKRLGI
;
A
#
# COMPACT_ATOMS: atom_id res chain seq x y z
N GLY A 1 -2.88 -8.52 -7.95
CA GLY A 1 -1.54 -8.33 -8.54
C GLY A 1 -0.72 -7.44 -7.65
N MET A 2 -0.57 -7.78 -6.38
CA MET A 2 0.14 -6.94 -5.39
C MET A 2 1.64 -7.16 -5.48
N MET A 3 2.07 -8.42 -5.65
CA MET A 3 3.48 -8.77 -5.73
C MET A 3 3.95 -8.81 -7.19
N THR A 4 3.11 -9.29 -8.09
CA THR A 4 3.43 -9.37 -9.54
C THR A 4 3.54 -8.01 -10.22
N ASN A 5 2.92 -6.97 -9.67
CA ASN A 5 3.02 -5.59 -10.17
C ASN A 5 3.65 -4.65 -9.14
N TRP A 6 4.79 -5.05 -8.59
CA TRP A 6 5.48 -4.30 -7.54
C TRP A 6 5.77 -2.84 -7.90
N LYS A 7 6.11 -2.55 -9.16
CA LYS A 7 6.40 -1.19 -9.62
C LYS A 7 5.22 -0.22 -9.44
N THR A 8 3.98 -0.68 -9.62
CA THR A 8 2.79 0.16 -9.38
C THR A 8 2.46 0.25 -7.89
N ILE A 9 2.67 -0.83 -7.14
CA ILE A 9 2.47 -0.84 -5.68
C ILE A 9 3.47 0.07 -4.98
N SER A 10 4.74 0.06 -5.36
CA SER A 10 5.75 0.95 -4.81
C SER A 10 5.42 2.42 -5.04
N ASN A 11 4.94 2.78 -6.22
CA ASN A 11 4.44 4.14 -6.50
C ASN A 11 3.24 4.51 -5.60
N SER A 12 2.36 3.54 -5.31
CA SER A 12 1.22 3.74 -4.41
C SER A 12 1.66 3.92 -2.96
N ILE A 13 2.69 3.20 -2.50
CA ILE A 13 3.31 3.37 -1.18
C ILE A 13 3.99 4.75 -1.09
N GLN A 14 4.69 5.18 -2.13
CA GLN A 14 5.27 6.53 -2.18
C GLN A 14 4.19 7.61 -2.09
N ARG A 15 3.05 7.41 -2.77
CA ARG A 15 1.90 8.32 -2.66
C ARG A 15 1.33 8.36 -1.24
N LEU A 16 1.21 7.21 -0.57
CA LEU A 16 0.79 7.15 0.83
C LEU A 16 1.73 7.95 1.74
N ARG A 17 3.06 7.78 1.59
CA ARG A 17 4.06 8.56 2.35
C ARG A 17 3.94 10.06 2.10
N LYS A 18 3.74 10.47 0.84
CA LYS A 18 3.52 11.87 0.49
C LYS A 18 2.24 12.42 1.11
N LEU A 19 1.16 11.65 1.15
CA LEU A 19 -0.09 12.05 1.80
C LEU A 19 0.10 12.17 3.32
N ASP A 20 0.84 11.26 3.96
CA ASP A 20 1.19 11.36 5.39
C ASP A 20 1.98 12.64 5.69
N GLU A 21 2.99 12.96 4.88
CA GLU A 21 3.79 14.19 5.02
C GLU A 21 2.95 15.46 4.80
N MET A 22 2.10 15.48 3.77
CA MET A 22 1.22 16.62 3.48
C MET A 22 0.18 16.85 4.59
N LEU A 23 -0.30 15.79 5.24
CA LEU A 23 -1.25 15.87 6.34
C LEU A 23 -0.57 16.19 7.69
N ALA A 24 0.70 15.80 7.86
CA ALA A 24 1.50 16.12 9.04
C ALA A 24 2.06 17.55 9.03
N GLY A 25 2.33 18.09 7.84
CA GLY A 25 2.79 19.47 7.65
C GLY A 25 1.67 20.51 7.67
N GLU A 26 2.02 21.73 7.26
CA GLU A 26 1.05 22.80 7.08
C GLU A 26 0.11 22.46 5.92
N ALA A 27 -1.05 21.89 6.26
CA ALA A 27 -2.25 21.93 5.42
C ALA A 27 -2.78 23.39 5.26
N GLN A 28 -1.88 24.38 5.23
CA GLN A 28 -2.19 25.78 5.03
C GLN A 28 -2.53 25.99 3.56
N GLY A 29 -3.80 26.31 3.30
CA GLY A 29 -4.34 26.55 1.97
C GLY A 29 -5.37 25.53 1.49
N LEU A 30 -5.56 24.41 2.20
CA LEU A 30 -6.60 23.45 1.87
C LEU A 30 -7.92 23.80 2.57
N THR A 31 -9.02 23.74 1.83
CA THR A 31 -10.35 23.85 2.42
C THR A 31 -10.65 22.61 3.28
N LYS A 32 -11.55 22.74 4.26
CA LYS A 32 -11.99 21.60 5.10
C LYS A 32 -12.46 20.40 4.28
N LYS A 33 -13.05 20.64 3.11
CA LYS A 33 -13.53 19.60 2.19
C LYS A 33 -12.38 18.86 1.50
N GLU A 34 -11.36 19.58 1.03
CA GLU A 34 -10.19 18.98 0.39
C GLU A 34 -9.37 18.17 1.41
N ARG A 35 -9.20 18.71 2.62
CA ARG A 35 -8.55 17.97 3.71
C ARG A 35 -9.28 16.66 4.01
N LEU A 36 -10.60 16.68 4.12
CA LEU A 36 -11.40 15.47 4.37
C LEU A 36 -11.24 14.43 3.25
N ASN A 37 -11.17 14.87 1.99
CA ASN A 37 -10.97 13.96 0.86
C ASN A 37 -9.57 13.31 0.91
N LEU A 38 -8.54 14.08 1.26
CA LEU A 38 -7.18 13.59 1.42
C LEU A 38 -7.06 12.61 2.60
N ASP A 39 -7.70 12.90 3.73
CA ASP A 39 -7.75 11.99 4.88
C ASP A 39 -8.39 10.64 4.50
N ARG A 40 -9.50 10.66 3.74
CA ARG A 40 -10.16 9.44 3.25
C ARG A 40 -9.29 8.66 2.26
N GLU A 41 -8.58 9.35 1.36
CA GLU A 41 -7.66 8.71 0.43
C GLU A 41 -6.50 8.05 1.18
N ARG A 42 -5.93 8.76 2.16
CA ARG A 42 -4.87 8.26 3.04
C ARG A 42 -5.34 7.03 3.81
N GLU A 43 -6.48 7.07 4.47
CA GLU A 43 -7.03 5.94 5.24
C GLU A 43 -7.29 4.71 4.36
N LYS A 44 -7.81 4.90 3.14
CA LYS A 44 -8.03 3.81 2.18
C LYS A 44 -6.71 3.16 1.76
N LEU A 45 -5.69 3.97 1.49
CA LEU A 45 -4.36 3.49 1.11
C LEU A 45 -3.65 2.81 2.29
N ASP A 46 -3.74 3.37 3.49
CA ASP A 46 -3.13 2.81 4.70
C ASP A 46 -3.73 1.46 5.07
N LYS A 47 -5.06 1.32 4.98
CA LYS A 47 -5.73 0.03 5.20
C LYS A 47 -5.30 -1.06 4.21
N ALA A 48 -4.98 -0.68 2.96
CA ALA A 48 -4.60 -1.63 1.92
C ALA A 48 -3.10 -1.94 1.88
N LEU A 49 -2.25 -0.95 2.19
CA LEU A 49 -0.81 -0.99 1.96
C LEU A 49 0.04 -0.75 3.22
N GLY A 50 -0.58 -0.40 4.35
CA GLY A 50 0.12 -0.08 5.60
C GLY A 50 1.02 -1.22 6.08
N GLY A 51 0.56 -2.47 5.95
CA GLY A 51 1.35 -3.66 6.31
C GLY A 51 2.59 -3.90 5.45
N ILE A 52 2.67 -3.29 4.26
CA ILE A 52 3.83 -3.39 3.35
C ILE A 52 4.53 -2.05 3.13
N LYS A 53 4.18 -1.02 3.92
CA LYS A 53 4.71 0.35 3.76
C LYS A 53 6.22 0.43 3.94
N ASP A 54 6.77 -0.44 4.78
CA ASP A 54 8.21 -0.50 5.09
C ASP A 54 8.97 -1.50 4.21
N MET A 55 8.27 -2.23 3.34
CA MET A 55 8.92 -3.12 2.38
C MET A 55 9.59 -2.31 1.25
N GLY A 56 10.91 -2.46 1.11
CA GLY A 56 11.67 -1.82 0.02
C GLY A 56 11.56 -2.54 -1.32
N SER A 57 11.33 -3.86 -1.30
CA SER A 57 11.27 -4.73 -2.47
C SER A 57 10.22 -5.83 -2.29
N THR A 58 10.01 -6.61 -3.35
CA THR A 58 9.29 -7.88 -3.24
C THR A 58 9.98 -8.79 -2.22
N PRO A 59 9.22 -9.57 -1.44
CA PRO A 59 9.80 -10.45 -0.43
C PRO A 59 10.43 -11.69 -1.08
N ASP A 60 11.51 -12.19 -0.49
CA ASP A 60 12.15 -13.46 -0.89
C ASP A 60 11.54 -14.69 -0.17
N LEU A 61 10.73 -14.47 0.85
CA LEU A 61 10.02 -15.49 1.61
C LEU A 61 8.62 -15.01 1.97
N MET A 62 7.63 -15.88 1.86
CA MET A 62 6.24 -15.59 2.24
C MET A 62 5.73 -16.63 3.24
N PHE A 63 5.01 -16.14 4.24
CA PHE A 63 4.24 -16.98 5.15
C PHE A 63 2.75 -16.71 4.94
N VAL A 64 1.99 -17.75 4.58
CA VAL A 64 0.56 -17.66 4.32
C VAL A 64 -0.20 -18.43 5.39
N ILE A 65 -1.18 -17.79 6.00
CA ILE A 65 -2.12 -18.42 6.93
C ILE A 65 -3.42 -18.64 6.16
N ASP A 66 -3.92 -19.87 6.16
CA ASP A 66 -5.13 -20.31 5.42
C ASP A 66 -5.01 -20.16 3.88
N THR A 67 -4.46 -21.20 3.25
CA THR A 67 -4.26 -21.26 1.80
C THR A 67 -5.56 -21.31 0.99
N ASN A 68 -6.71 -21.66 1.60
CA ASN A 68 -7.98 -21.76 0.89
C ASN A 68 -8.58 -20.39 0.59
N LYS A 69 -8.41 -19.43 1.51
CA LYS A 69 -8.87 -18.04 1.31
C LYS A 69 -7.87 -17.23 0.49
N GLU A 70 -6.57 -17.52 0.65
CA GLU A 70 -5.48 -16.73 0.04
C GLU A 70 -4.88 -17.38 -1.23
N ALA A 71 -5.69 -18.08 -2.01
CA ALA A 71 -5.26 -18.72 -3.26
C ALA A 71 -4.58 -17.74 -4.25
N SER A 72 -5.02 -16.48 -4.26
CA SER A 72 -4.41 -15.44 -5.11
C SER A 72 -2.97 -15.11 -4.71
N ALA A 73 -2.67 -15.10 -3.40
CA ALA A 73 -1.32 -14.84 -2.91
C ALA A 73 -0.36 -15.96 -3.34
N ILE A 74 -0.82 -17.22 -3.29
CA ILE A 74 -0.05 -18.40 -3.73
C ILE A 74 0.24 -18.34 -5.23
N LEU A 75 -0.75 -17.96 -6.04
CA LEU A 75 -0.57 -17.82 -7.49
C LEU A 75 0.42 -16.71 -7.84
N GLU A 76 0.40 -15.60 -7.10
CA GLU A 76 1.37 -14.52 -7.27
C GLU A 76 2.79 -14.94 -6.84
N ALA A 77 2.92 -15.64 -5.70
CA ALA A 77 4.19 -16.18 -5.22
C ALA A 77 4.82 -17.14 -6.24
N LYS A 78 4.03 -18.09 -6.76
CA LYS A 78 4.47 -19.05 -7.77
C LYS A 78 4.94 -18.39 -9.06
N ARG A 79 4.36 -17.25 -9.45
CA ARG A 79 4.78 -16.48 -10.64
C ARG A 79 6.11 -15.75 -10.42
N LEU A 80 6.41 -15.37 -9.18
CA LEU A 80 7.65 -14.70 -8.81
C LEU A 80 8.77 -15.68 -8.41
N GLY A 81 8.44 -16.94 -8.21
CA GLY A 81 9.40 -17.97 -7.77
C GLY A 81 9.68 -17.94 -6.26
N ILE A 82 8.72 -17.44 -5.48
CA ILE A 82 8.74 -17.34 -4.01
C ILE A 82 7.94 -18.50 -3.41
#